data_AF-A0A2S0WU47-F1
#
_entry.id   AF-A0A2S0WU47-F1
#
_cell.length_a   1.000
_cell.length_b   1.000
_cell.length_c   1.000
_cell.angle_alpha   90.00
_cell.angle_beta   90.00
_cell.angle_gamma   90.00
#
_symmetry.space_group_name_H-M   'P 1'
#
loop_
_entity.id
_entity.type
_entity.pdbx_description
1 polymer ?
#
loop_
_entity_poly.entity_id
_entity_poly.type
_entity_poly.pdbx_seq_one_letter_code
_entity_poly.pdbx_strand_id
1 'polypeptide(L)'
;MGIRIEKVDLPGIGIRHDLITESGRRISVVSHRDGERDLGVFDEDDPDACRDSIPLNDDEAAALADVLGASVMLSRLTSLSDETAGLYTEQIALPTDSPFLNRTLGATKARTRTHASIVAIVRDGTIIPSPTPAEALRAGDVIVVVGTREGLDGVARLLANGPD
;
A
#
# COMPACT_ATOMS: atom_id res chain seq x y z
N MET A 1 -14.23 -5.55 0.59
CA MET A 1 -15.67 -5.22 0.65
C MET A 1 -15.83 -3.84 0.05
N GLY A 2 -16.68 -3.64 -0.96
CA GLY A 2 -16.78 -2.32 -1.62
C GLY A 2 -17.35 -1.26 -0.67
N ILE A 3 -16.72 -0.09 -0.60
CA ILE A 3 -17.26 1.05 0.13
C ILE A 3 -18.57 1.48 -0.56
N ARG A 4 -19.68 1.51 0.18
CA ARG A 4 -20.98 1.92 -0.34
C ARG A 4 -21.13 3.42 -0.15
N ILE A 5 -21.31 4.14 -1.25
CA ILE A 5 -21.70 5.55 -1.23
C ILE A 5 -23.22 5.61 -1.30
N GLU A 6 -23.84 6.20 -0.28
CA GLU A 6 -25.28 6.48 -0.30
C GLU A 6 -25.52 7.89 -0.84
N LYS A 7 -26.46 8.03 -1.77
CA LYS A 7 -26.83 9.30 -2.37
C LYS A 7 -28.26 9.65 -1.94
N VAL A 8 -28.42 10.84 -1.38
CA VAL A 8 -29.71 11.37 -0.91
C VAL A 8 -29.95 12.72 -1.58
N ASP A 9 -31.04 12.84 -2.33
CA ASP A 9 -31.48 14.14 -2.84
C ASP A 9 -32.10 14.95 -1.69
N LEU A 10 -31.61 16.17 -1.49
CA LEU A 10 -32.11 17.11 -0.48
C LEU A 10 -32.96 18.18 -1.17
N PRO A 11 -34.31 18.12 -1.07
CA PRO A 11 -35.19 19.07 -1.74
C PRO A 11 -34.87 20.52 -1.35
N GLY A 12 -34.65 21.37 -2.35
CA GLY A 12 -34.33 22.79 -2.15
C GLY A 12 -32.87 23.11 -1.79
N ILE A 13 -32.05 22.10 -1.44
CA ILE A 13 -30.65 22.30 -1.01
C ILE A 13 -29.69 21.77 -2.07
N GLY A 14 -29.81 20.49 -2.44
CA GLY A 14 -28.80 19.84 -3.26
C GLY A 14 -28.79 18.33 -3.14
N ILE A 15 -27.62 17.74 -3.14
CA ILE A 15 -27.40 16.28 -3.07
C ILE A 15 -26.40 16.00 -1.96
N ARG A 16 -26.73 15.07 -1.07
CA ARG A 16 -25.80 14.55 -0.07
C ARG A 16 -25.26 13.19 -0.51
N HIS A 17 -23.95 13.04 -0.41
CA HIS A 17 -23.27 11.75 -0.55
C HIS A 17 -22.69 11.35 0.79
N ASP A 18 -23.08 10.19 1.31
CA ASP A 18 -22.60 9.65 2.57
C ASP A 18 -21.68 8.45 2.31
N LEU A 19 -20.54 8.44 2.98
CA LEU A 19 -19.54 7.37 2.95
C LEU A 19 -19.31 6.88 4.37
N ILE A 20 -19.43 5.57 4.58
CA ILE A 20 -19.09 4.92 5.84
C ILE A 20 -17.73 4.27 5.68
N THR A 21 -16.78 4.69 6.53
CA THR A 21 -15.43 4.14 6.59
C THR A 21 -15.44 2.76 7.25
N GLU A 22 -14.35 1.99 7.11
CA GLU A 22 -14.22 0.69 7.76
C GLU A 22 -14.23 0.78 9.29
N SER A 23 -13.78 1.90 9.86
CA SER A 23 -13.89 2.16 11.31
C SER A 23 -15.31 2.50 11.77
N GLY A 24 -16.29 2.55 10.86
CA GLY A 24 -17.69 2.89 11.17
C GLY A 24 -17.99 4.38 11.12
N ARG A 25 -16.98 5.23 10.91
CA ARG A 25 -17.18 6.69 10.83
C ARG A 25 -17.88 7.09 9.55
N ARG A 26 -18.89 7.97 9.65
CA ARG A 26 -19.61 8.55 8.51
C ARG A 26 -19.00 9.90 8.10
N ILE A 27 -18.74 10.04 6.81
CA ILE A 27 -18.31 11.29 6.16
C ILE A 27 -19.40 11.65 5.14
N SER A 28 -19.88 12.89 5.15
CA SER A 28 -20.85 13.38 4.18
C SER A 28 -20.29 14.51 3.33
N VAL A 29 -20.70 14.55 2.07
CA VAL A 29 -20.48 15.70 1.19
C VAL A 29 -21.84 16.17 0.70
N VAL A 30 -22.25 17.38 1.08
CA VAL A 30 -23.44 18.03 0.55
C VAL A 30 -23.03 18.97 -0.55
N SER A 31 -23.48 18.71 -1.78
CA SER A 31 -23.31 19.62 -2.90
C SER A 31 -24.56 20.47 -3.06
N HIS A 32 -24.44 21.76 -2.78
CA HIS A 32 -25.52 22.72 -2.89
C HIS A 32 -25.72 23.12 -4.35
N ARG A 33 -26.88 23.70 -4.65
CA ARG A 33 -27.23 24.11 -6.03
C ARG A 33 -26.52 25.41 -6.47
N ASP A 34 -26.06 26.19 -5.51
CA ASP A 34 -25.31 27.44 -5.70
C ASP A 34 -23.80 27.21 -5.94
N GLY A 35 -23.33 25.97 -5.78
CA GLY A 35 -21.92 25.58 -5.98
C GLY A 35 -21.17 25.35 -4.68
N GLU A 36 -21.69 25.79 -3.53
CA GLU A 36 -21.08 25.53 -2.23
C GLU A 36 -21.17 24.05 -1.86
N ARG A 37 -20.18 23.59 -1.09
CA ARG A 37 -20.10 22.20 -0.64
C ARG A 37 -19.83 22.16 0.84
N ASP A 38 -20.58 21.37 1.58
CA ASP A 38 -20.29 21.10 2.98
C ASP A 38 -19.70 19.70 3.15
N LEU A 39 -18.54 19.62 3.79
CA LEU A 39 -17.93 18.36 4.23
C LEU A 39 -18.29 18.12 5.70
N GLY A 40 -19.16 17.15 5.94
CA GLY A 40 -19.57 16.73 7.28
C GLY A 40 -18.76 15.54 7.78
N VAL A 41 -18.31 15.61 9.03
CA VAL A 41 -17.70 14.49 9.75
C VAL A 41 -18.60 14.14 10.94
N PHE A 42 -19.10 12.91 10.95
CA PHE A 42 -19.98 12.42 12.01
C PHE A 42 -19.18 11.71 13.10
N ASP A 43 -19.78 11.62 14.27
CA ASP A 43 -19.22 10.87 15.38
C ASP A 43 -19.29 9.35 15.12
N GLU A 44 -18.39 8.59 15.76
CA GLU A 44 -18.37 7.13 15.67
C GLU A 44 -19.39 6.49 16.61
N ASP A 45 -19.69 7.15 17.74
CA ASP A 45 -20.63 6.67 18.77
C ASP A 45 -22.08 7.12 18.52
N ASP A 46 -22.28 8.22 17.79
CA ASP A 46 -23.59 8.75 17.37
C ASP A 46 -23.58 9.12 15.87
N PRO A 47 -24.01 8.20 14.98
CA PRO A 47 -24.00 8.40 13.53
C PRO A 47 -24.90 9.52 13.01
N ASP A 48 -25.81 10.04 13.85
CA ASP A 48 -26.72 11.13 13.50
C ASP A 48 -26.22 12.49 14.03
N ALA A 49 -25.20 12.49 14.90
CA ALA A 49 -24.53 13.70 15.36
C ALA A 49 -23.42 14.11 14.38
N CYS A 50 -23.67 15.19 13.62
CA CYS A 50 -22.61 15.88 12.88
C CYS A 50 -21.66 16.53 13.89
N ARG A 51 -20.43 16.02 13.98
CA ARG A 51 -19.42 16.52 14.92
C ARG A 51 -18.76 17.79 14.41
N ASP A 52 -18.52 17.87 13.10
CA ASP A 52 -17.93 19.03 12.45
C ASP A 52 -18.43 19.14 11.00
N SER A 53 -18.58 20.38 10.52
CA SER A 53 -19.02 20.67 9.16
C SER A 53 -18.16 21.79 8.60
N ILE A 54 -17.46 21.50 7.51
CA ILE A 54 -16.52 22.43 6.88
C ILE A 54 -17.13 22.88 5.55
N PRO A 55 -17.52 24.16 5.41
CA PRO A 55 -17.91 24.70 4.12
C PRO A 55 -16.68 24.81 3.23
N LEU A 56 -16.84 24.42 1.97
CA LEU A 56 -15.84 24.43 0.93
C LEU A 56 -16.40 25.16 -0.28
N ASN A 57 -15.64 26.11 -0.79
CA ASN A 57 -15.93 26.69 -2.09
C ASN A 57 -15.50 25.75 -3.24
N ASP A 58 -15.77 26.17 -4.48
CA ASP A 58 -15.46 25.37 -5.67
C ASP A 58 -13.96 25.02 -5.78
N ASP A 59 -13.08 26.00 -5.55
CA ASP A 59 -11.63 25.84 -5.68
C ASP A 59 -11.05 24.94 -4.57
N GLU A 60 -11.53 25.09 -3.33
CA GLU A 60 -11.11 24.27 -2.18
C GLU A 60 -11.54 22.81 -2.34
N ALA A 61 -12.79 22.60 -2.79
CA ALA A 61 -13.30 21.27 -3.07
C ALA A 61 -12.54 20.59 -4.22
N ALA A 62 -12.20 21.34 -5.28
CA ALA A 62 -11.39 20.84 -6.39
C ALA A 62 -9.99 20.45 -5.92
N ALA A 63 -9.32 21.31 -5.14
CA ALA A 63 -8.00 21.02 -4.60
C ALA A 63 -8.00 19.76 -3.70
N LEU A 64 -9.03 19.60 -2.85
CA LEU A 64 -9.17 18.41 -2.02
C LEU A 64 -9.40 17.14 -2.86
N ALA A 65 -10.24 17.23 -3.89
CA ALA A 65 -10.48 16.12 -4.81
C ALA A 65 -9.21 15.71 -5.56
N ASP A 66 -8.38 16.67 -5.97
CA ASP A 66 -7.11 16.40 -6.64
C ASP A 66 -6.11 15.69 -5.72
N VAL A 67 -5.98 16.13 -4.46
CA VAL A 67 -5.09 15.48 -3.47
C VAL A 67 -5.53 14.03 -3.21
N LEU A 68 -6.82 13.82 -2.96
CA LEU A 68 -7.38 12.50 -2.72
C LEU A 68 -7.27 11.61 -3.97
N GLY A 69 -7.57 12.17 -5.15
CA GLY A 69 -7.52 11.48 -6.43
C GLY A 69 -6.10 11.06 -6.81
N ALA A 70 -5.13 11.96 -6.71
CA ALA A 70 -3.73 11.69 -7.05
C ALA A 70 -3.15 10.58 -6.17
N SER A 71 -3.39 10.63 -4.85
CA SER A 71 -2.93 9.60 -3.92
C SER A 71 -3.54 8.24 -4.24
N VAL A 72 -4.87 8.19 -4.47
CA VAL A 72 -5.57 6.92 -4.73
C VAL A 72 -5.17 6.34 -6.09
N MET A 73 -4.98 7.16 -7.12
CA MET A 73 -4.57 6.69 -8.45
C MET A 73 -3.14 6.14 -8.44
N LEU A 74 -2.20 6.78 -7.73
CA LEU A 74 -0.85 6.28 -7.56
C LEU A 74 -0.84 4.93 -6.82
N SER A 75 -1.58 4.82 -5.71
CA SER A 75 -1.72 3.56 -4.98
C SER A 75 -2.35 2.45 -5.82
N ARG A 76 -3.38 2.76 -6.63
CA ARG A 76 -4.01 1.78 -7.52
C ARG A 76 -3.10 1.32 -8.65
N LEU A 77 -2.26 2.20 -9.21
CA LEU A 77 -1.29 1.82 -10.25
C LEU A 77 -0.20 0.88 -9.70
N THR A 78 0.27 1.12 -8.48
CA THR A 78 1.19 0.19 -7.80
C THR A 78 0.50 -1.13 -7.47
N SER A 79 -0.77 -1.11 -7.02
CA SER A 79 -1.53 -2.32 -6.69
C SER A 79 -1.94 -3.13 -7.92
N LEU A 80 -2.29 -2.50 -9.06
CA LEU A 80 -2.67 -3.20 -10.30
C LEU A 80 -1.50 -4.02 -10.87
N SER A 81 -0.26 -3.60 -10.62
CA SER A 81 0.95 -4.32 -11.04
C SER A 81 1.20 -5.58 -10.18
N ASP A 82 0.73 -5.59 -8.93
CA ASP A 82 0.99 -6.67 -7.95
C ASP A 82 -0.25 -7.59 -7.70
N GLU A 83 -1.48 -7.07 -7.76
CA GLU A 83 -2.70 -7.78 -7.32
C GLU A 83 -3.25 -8.81 -8.31
N THR A 84 -3.02 -8.67 -9.62
CA THR A 84 -3.65 -9.59 -10.60
C THR A 84 -2.99 -10.97 -10.68
N ALA A 85 -1.80 -11.15 -10.10
CA ALA A 85 -1.08 -12.41 -10.12
C ALA A 85 -0.74 -12.96 -8.71
N GLY A 86 -1.08 -12.24 -7.64
CA GLY A 86 -0.67 -12.59 -6.28
C GLY A 86 0.86 -12.58 -6.10
N LEU A 87 1.56 -11.82 -6.94
CA LEU A 87 3.01 -11.72 -7.05
C LEU A 87 3.42 -10.30 -6.72
N TYR A 88 4.30 -10.17 -5.75
CA TYR A 88 4.80 -8.90 -5.23
C TYR A 88 6.31 -8.84 -5.43
N THR A 89 6.83 -7.63 -5.54
CA THR A 89 8.28 -7.37 -5.57
C THR A 89 8.70 -6.58 -4.33
N GLU A 90 9.63 -7.12 -3.54
CA GLU A 90 10.16 -6.45 -2.34
C GLU A 90 11.68 -6.35 -2.36
N GLN A 91 12.19 -5.32 -1.68
CA GLN A 91 13.61 -5.10 -1.43
C GLN A 91 13.91 -5.46 0.03
N ILE A 92 14.66 -6.54 0.24
CA ILE A 92 14.99 -7.06 1.56
C ILE A 92 16.46 -6.77 1.82
N ALA A 93 16.75 -5.89 2.78
CA ALA A 93 18.13 -5.66 3.23
C ALA A 93 18.68 -6.93 3.90
N LEU A 94 19.89 -7.34 3.54
CA LEU A 94 20.58 -8.43 4.22
C LEU A 94 20.98 -7.98 5.64
N PRO A 95 20.46 -8.62 6.71
CA PRO A 95 20.84 -8.25 8.08
C PRO A 95 22.35 -8.42 8.30
N THR A 96 22.94 -7.52 9.08
CA THR A 96 24.39 -7.56 9.38
C THR A 96 24.81 -8.80 10.17
N ASP A 97 23.88 -9.38 10.91
CA ASP A 97 23.99 -10.61 11.69
C ASP A 97 23.45 -11.85 10.94
N SER A 98 23.17 -11.72 9.63
CA SER A 98 22.67 -12.82 8.83
C SER A 98 23.63 -14.02 8.85
N PRO A 99 23.12 -15.25 9.03
CA PRO A 99 23.94 -16.47 8.92
C PRO A 99 24.41 -16.76 7.49
N PHE A 100 23.93 -15.99 6.52
CA PHE A 100 24.32 -16.07 5.11
C PHE A 100 25.37 -15.03 4.70
N LEU A 101 25.86 -14.21 5.64
CA LEU A 101 26.93 -13.27 5.38
C LEU A 101 28.19 -13.99 4.86
N ASN A 102 28.77 -13.49 3.76
CA ASN A 102 29.91 -14.08 3.05
C ASN A 102 29.67 -15.51 2.53
N ARG A 103 28.42 -15.97 2.48
CA ARG A 103 28.04 -17.23 1.83
C ARG A 103 27.47 -16.98 0.45
N THR A 104 27.47 -18.01 -0.38
CA THR A 104 26.86 -17.92 -1.71
C THR A 104 25.34 -17.88 -1.60
N LEU A 105 24.70 -17.20 -2.55
CA LEU A 105 23.25 -17.09 -2.67
C LEU A 105 22.59 -18.48 -2.67
N GLY A 106 23.22 -19.46 -3.32
CA GLY A 106 22.77 -20.85 -3.37
C GLY A 106 22.71 -21.53 -2.01
N ALA A 107 23.49 -21.09 -1.02
CA ALA A 107 23.44 -21.63 0.35
C ALA A 107 22.09 -21.36 1.04
N THR A 108 21.42 -20.27 0.65
CA THR A 108 20.08 -19.93 1.19
C THR A 108 19.04 -20.97 0.78
N LYS A 109 19.17 -21.53 -0.43
CA LYS A 109 18.09 -22.28 -1.11
C LYS A 109 16.76 -21.53 -1.09
N ALA A 110 16.80 -20.19 -1.14
CA ALA A 110 15.64 -19.32 -0.92
C ALA A 110 14.44 -19.74 -1.79
N ARG A 111 14.64 -19.90 -3.10
CA ARG A 111 13.58 -20.32 -4.02
C ARG A 111 12.95 -21.67 -3.69
N THR A 112 13.76 -22.63 -3.29
CA THR A 112 13.27 -23.97 -2.93
C THR A 112 12.51 -23.97 -1.61
N ARG A 113 12.91 -23.12 -0.65
CA ARG A 113 12.32 -23.08 0.70
C ARG A 113 11.09 -22.19 0.81
N THR A 114 11.04 -21.12 0.01
CA THR A 114 10.06 -20.04 0.17
C THR A 114 9.19 -19.84 -1.06
N HIS A 115 9.49 -20.52 -2.16
CA HIS A 115 8.86 -20.32 -3.48
C HIS A 115 9.02 -18.89 -4.06
N ALA A 116 9.77 -18.00 -3.40
CA ALA A 116 10.09 -16.68 -3.92
C ALA A 116 11.41 -16.69 -4.73
N SER A 117 11.50 -15.82 -5.74
CA SER A 117 12.65 -15.73 -6.63
C SER A 117 13.45 -14.46 -6.37
N ILE A 118 14.75 -14.63 -6.12
CA ILE A 118 15.68 -13.51 -6.06
C ILE A 118 16.04 -13.13 -7.50
N VAL A 119 15.78 -11.88 -7.89
CA VAL A 119 15.92 -11.41 -9.28
C VAL A 119 17.08 -10.43 -9.46
N ALA A 120 17.51 -9.75 -8.39
CA ALA A 120 18.67 -8.86 -8.40
C ALA A 120 19.26 -8.70 -6.99
N ILE A 121 20.52 -8.24 -6.93
CA ILE A 121 21.17 -7.74 -5.72
C ILE A 121 21.60 -6.31 -6.00
N VAL A 122 21.25 -5.38 -5.11
CA VAL A 122 21.76 -4.01 -5.12
C VAL A 122 22.87 -3.91 -4.10
N ARG A 123 24.06 -3.51 -4.56
CA ARG A 123 25.28 -3.42 -3.76
C ARG A 123 25.99 -2.11 -4.10
N ASP A 124 26.23 -1.27 -3.09
CA ASP A 124 26.94 0.00 -3.25
C ASP A 124 26.37 0.88 -4.39
N GLY A 125 25.04 0.90 -4.53
CA GLY A 125 24.34 1.64 -5.60
C GLY A 125 24.41 0.99 -6.99
N THR A 126 25.06 -0.16 -7.14
CA THR A 126 25.13 -0.93 -8.39
C THR A 126 24.16 -2.11 -8.35
N ILE A 127 23.47 -2.36 -9.47
CA ILE A 127 22.54 -3.48 -9.62
C ILE A 127 23.26 -4.67 -10.26
N ILE A 128 23.21 -5.82 -9.59
CA ILE A 128 23.64 -7.12 -10.10
C ILE A 128 22.37 -7.88 -10.53
N PRO A 129 22.01 -7.85 -11.82
CA PRO A 129 20.80 -8.51 -12.31
C PRO A 129 21.00 -10.03 -12.40
N SER A 130 19.93 -10.79 -12.18
CA SER A 130 19.90 -12.25 -12.34
C SER A 130 21.10 -12.95 -11.68
N PRO A 131 21.32 -12.73 -10.36
CA PRO A 131 22.48 -13.26 -9.67
C PRO A 131 22.49 -14.79 -9.73
N THR A 132 23.68 -15.35 -9.98
CA THR A 132 23.84 -16.80 -9.99
C THR A 132 23.87 -17.36 -8.56
N PRO A 133 23.60 -18.66 -8.36
CA PRO A 133 23.75 -19.29 -7.04
C PRO A 133 25.16 -19.19 -6.44
N ALA A 134 26.17 -18.87 -7.24
CA ALA A 134 27.55 -18.68 -6.80
C ALA A 134 27.83 -17.26 -6.26
N GLU A 135 26.92 -16.29 -6.49
CA GLU A 135 27.11 -14.91 -6.04
C GLU A 135 27.20 -14.86 -4.51
N ALA A 136 28.27 -14.24 -3.99
CA ALA A 136 28.48 -14.14 -2.55
C ALA A 136 27.67 -12.98 -1.98
N LEU A 137 26.91 -13.25 -0.92
CA LEU A 137 26.17 -12.26 -0.15
C LEU A 137 27.11 -11.46 0.75
N ARG A 138 26.97 -10.14 0.78
CA ARG A 138 27.84 -9.20 1.49
C ARG A 138 27.02 -8.27 2.38
N ALA A 139 27.66 -7.74 3.42
CA ALA A 139 27.04 -6.72 4.27
C ALA A 139 26.62 -5.51 3.43
N GLY A 140 25.40 -5.01 3.67
CA GLY A 140 24.84 -3.89 2.91
C GLY A 140 24.17 -4.28 1.60
N ASP A 141 24.17 -5.57 1.22
CA ASP A 141 23.38 -6.04 0.09
C ASP A 141 21.88 -5.81 0.33
N VAL A 142 21.19 -5.32 -0.69
CA VAL A 142 19.73 -5.30 -0.75
C VAL A 142 19.29 -6.31 -1.80
N ILE A 143 18.52 -7.31 -1.38
CA ILE A 143 18.09 -8.43 -2.20
C ILE A 143 16.72 -8.10 -2.77
N VAL A 144 16.60 -8.07 -4.10
CA VAL A 144 15.32 -7.85 -4.79
C VAL A 144 14.66 -9.20 -5.03
N VAL A 145 13.46 -9.38 -4.47
CA VAL A 145 12.75 -10.65 -4.43
C VAL A 145 11.36 -10.50 -5.03
N VAL A 146 10.94 -11.46 -5.83
CA VAL A 146 9.62 -11.55 -6.43
C VAL A 146 8.95 -12.84 -5.97
N GLY A 147 7.73 -12.75 -5.43
CA GLY A 147 7.00 -13.93 -4.92
C GLY A 147 5.64 -13.59 -4.34
N THR A 148 4.96 -14.59 -3.78
CA THR A 148 3.76 -14.34 -2.95
C THR A 148 4.16 -13.67 -1.64
N ARG A 149 3.22 -13.04 -0.94
CA ARG A 149 3.47 -12.41 0.37
C ARG A 149 4.09 -13.39 1.37
N GLU A 150 3.58 -14.62 1.43
CA GLU A 150 4.14 -15.69 2.26
C GLU A 150 5.59 -16.04 1.89
N GLY A 151 5.90 -16.09 0.59
CA GLY A 151 7.25 -16.36 0.12
C GLY A 151 8.22 -15.23 0.45
N LEU A 152 7.79 -13.97 0.34
CA LEU A 152 8.60 -12.79 0.69
C LEU A 152 8.91 -12.75 2.19
N ASP A 153 7.90 -12.94 3.04
CA ASP A 153 8.06 -13.07 4.49
C ASP A 153 9.01 -14.23 4.84
N GLY A 154 8.88 -15.34 4.12
CA GLY A 154 9.78 -16.49 4.24
C GLY A 154 11.23 -16.17 3.92
N VAL A 155 11.51 -15.37 2.88
CA VAL A 155 12.88 -14.95 2.54
C VAL A 155 13.43 -14.00 3.59
N ALA A 156 12.64 -13.03 4.05
CA ALA A 156 13.08 -12.10 5.10
C ALA A 156 13.49 -12.86 6.38
N ARG A 157 12.64 -13.81 6.83
CA ARG A 157 12.93 -14.67 7.99
C ARG A 157 14.15 -15.56 7.76
N LEU A 158 14.25 -16.18 6.58
CA LEU A 158 15.39 -17.02 6.21
C LEU A 158 16.69 -16.22 6.28
N LEU A 159 16.72 -15.02 5.70
CA LEU A 159 17.93 -14.18 5.70
C LEU A 159 18.30 -13.69 7.10
N ALA A 160 17.33 -13.46 7.99
CA ALA A 160 17.59 -13.06 9.37
C ALA A 160 18.06 -14.22 10.25
N ASN A 161 17.34 -15.35 10.22
CA ASN A 161 17.46 -16.39 11.23
C ASN A 161 18.17 -17.66 10.72
N GLY A 162 18.37 -17.77 9.41
CA GLY A 162 18.82 -19.01 8.78
C GLY A 162 17.67 -19.97 8.52
N PRO A 163 17.97 -21.19 8.06
CA PRO A 163 16.97 -22.22 7.93
C PRO A 163 16.64 -22.84 9.28
N ASP A 164 15.36 -22.93 9.61
CA ASP A 164 14.87 -23.85 10.65
C ASP A 164 15.30 -25.30 10.35
#